data_AF-A0A7S0SA34-F1
#
_entry.id   AF-A0A7S0SA34-F1
#
_cell.length_a   1.000
_cell.length_b   1.000
_cell.length_c   1.000
_cell.angle_alpha   90.00
_cell.angle_beta   90.00
_cell.angle_gamma   90.00
#
_symmetry.space_group_name_H-M   'P 1'
#
loop_
_entity.id
_entity.type
_entity.pdbx_description
1 polymer ?
#
loop_
_entity_poly.entity_id
_entity_poly.type
_entity_poly.pdbx_seq_one_letter_code
_entity_poly.pdbx_strand_id
1 'polypeptide(L)'
;MTPGNSYPLLVEPKLVKLPADHVFHQHYWAQPSVEHLRMLMRRVVTAPEEAAAKGAAARRTMVERFSPRAVAQVVVGELRRIAREVEAADRNAAARETDILEGKRRVLEYEAGEGDRGDGPRDEL
;
A
#
# COMPACT_ATOMS: atom_id res chain seq x y z
N MET A 1 5.74 14.15 -12.17
CA MET A 1 6.10 15.49 -12.67
C MET A 1 7.60 15.67 -12.49
N THR A 2 8.28 16.34 -13.41
CA THR A 2 9.71 16.69 -13.35
C THR A 2 9.90 18.14 -13.78
N PRO A 3 11.00 18.81 -13.43
CA PRO A 3 11.28 20.17 -13.91
C PRO A 3 11.27 20.31 -15.45
N GLY A 4 11.51 19.21 -16.18
CA GLY A 4 11.49 19.16 -17.64
C GLY A 4 10.11 19.08 -18.28
N ASN A 5 9.04 18.82 -17.50
CA ASN A 5 7.67 18.73 -18.01
C ASN A 5 6.65 19.52 -17.16
N SER A 6 7.12 20.37 -16.26
CA SER A 6 6.27 21.13 -15.35
C SER A 6 6.97 22.37 -14.80
N TYR A 7 6.20 23.17 -14.05
CA TYR A 7 6.69 24.31 -13.28
C TYR A 7 6.33 24.06 -11.81
N PRO A 8 7.20 23.38 -11.03
CA PRO A 8 6.89 23.04 -9.66
C PRO A 8 6.76 24.31 -8.82
N LEU A 9 5.58 24.50 -8.23
CA LEU A 9 5.30 25.61 -7.35
C LEU A 9 5.93 25.35 -5.99
N LEU A 10 6.52 26.40 -5.40
CA LEU A 10 7.09 26.31 -4.06
C LEU A 10 5.95 26.42 -3.05
N VAL A 11 6.11 25.73 -1.93
CA VAL A 11 5.22 25.82 -0.78
C VAL A 11 5.94 26.55 0.34
N GLU A 12 5.18 27.36 1.08
CA GLU A 12 5.68 28.02 2.28
C GLU A 12 6.02 26.98 3.35
N PRO A 13 7.03 27.21 4.21
CA PRO A 13 7.43 26.24 5.24
C PRO A 13 6.32 25.95 6.26
N LYS A 14 5.44 26.93 6.51
CA LYS A 14 4.35 26.81 7.47
C LYS A 14 3.10 26.27 6.79
N LEU A 15 2.63 25.12 7.28
CA LEU A 15 1.33 24.59 6.87
C LEU A 15 0.18 25.43 7.43
N VAL A 16 -0.93 25.47 6.71
CA VAL A 16 -2.13 26.24 7.06
C VAL A 16 -3.25 25.31 7.48
N LYS A 17 -3.99 25.71 8.52
CA LYS A 17 -5.19 25.00 8.96
C LYS A 17 -6.34 25.36 8.02
N LEU A 18 -7.19 24.38 7.74
CA LEU A 18 -8.40 24.61 6.96
C LEU A 18 -9.48 25.33 7.79
N PRO A 19 -10.43 26.03 7.14
CA PRO A 19 -11.61 26.60 7.79
C PRO A 19 -12.37 25.57 8.64
N ALA A 20 -12.99 26.02 9.74
CA ALA A 20 -13.62 25.14 10.72
C ALA A 20 -14.82 24.35 10.16
N ASP A 21 -15.49 24.90 9.15
CA ASP A 21 -16.60 24.28 8.43
C ASP A 21 -16.15 23.24 7.38
N HIS A 22 -14.84 23.07 7.17
CA HIS A 22 -14.31 22.10 6.23
C HIS A 22 -14.28 20.68 6.83
N VAL A 23 -14.58 19.66 6.01
CA VAL A 23 -14.56 18.24 6.43
C VAL A 23 -13.19 17.76 6.94
N PHE A 24 -12.13 18.45 6.52
CA PHE A 24 -10.75 18.21 6.95
C PHE A 24 -10.20 19.31 7.88
N HIS A 25 -11.02 20.05 8.61
CA HIS A 25 -10.59 21.16 9.48
C HIS A 25 -9.52 20.79 10.53
N GLN A 26 -9.40 19.51 10.90
CA GLN A 26 -8.34 19.05 11.80
C GLN A 26 -6.99 18.81 11.12
N HIS A 27 -6.93 18.92 9.79
CA HIS A 27 -5.72 18.74 9.00
C HIS A 27 -5.06 20.08 8.66
N TYR A 28 -3.78 20.00 8.33
CA TYR A 28 -2.97 21.11 7.85
C TYR A 28 -2.55 20.87 6.41
N TRP A 29 -2.64 21.91 5.59
CA TRP A 29 -2.35 21.85 4.16
C TRP A 29 -1.13 22.69 3.82
N ALA A 30 -0.42 22.30 2.76
CA ALA A 30 0.67 23.09 2.23
C ALA A 30 0.12 24.43 1.71
N GLN A 31 0.79 25.53 2.05
CA GLN A 31 0.44 26.86 1.56
C GLN A 31 1.28 27.17 0.32
N PRO A 32 0.70 27.27 -0.89
CA PRO A 32 1.47 27.61 -2.07
C PRO A 32 2.00 29.04 -2.00
N SER A 33 3.24 29.25 -2.47
CA SER A 33 3.87 30.56 -2.46
C SER A 33 3.32 31.47 -3.56
N VAL A 34 2.68 32.57 -3.16
CA VAL A 34 2.08 33.54 -4.10
C VAL A 34 3.16 34.23 -4.93
N GLU A 35 4.29 34.58 -4.31
CA GLU A 35 5.36 35.28 -5.02
C GLU A 35 5.99 34.39 -6.08
N HIS A 36 6.29 33.13 -5.74
CA HIS A 36 6.82 32.20 -6.72
C HIS A 36 5.81 31.88 -7.83
N LEU A 37 4.52 31.75 -7.51
CA LEU A 37 3.48 31.56 -8.53
C LEU A 37 3.49 32.69 -9.55
N ARG A 38 3.56 33.95 -9.10
CA ARG A 38 3.63 35.12 -9.99
C ARG A 38 4.86 35.09 -10.89
N MET A 39 6.02 34.68 -10.36
CA MET A 39 7.24 34.50 -11.16
C MET A 39 7.05 33.41 -12.24
N LEU A 40 6.46 32.26 -11.88
CA LEU A 40 6.21 31.17 -12.82
C LEU A 40 5.23 31.59 -13.93
N MET A 41 4.14 32.28 -13.59
CA MET A 41 3.17 32.78 -14.57
C MET A 41 3.81 33.77 -15.56
N ARG A 42 4.63 34.70 -15.06
CA ARG A 42 5.39 35.62 -15.92
C ARG A 42 6.31 34.85 -16.86
N ARG A 43 7.06 33.87 -16.35
CA ARG A 43 7.98 33.04 -17.14
C ARG A 43 7.27 32.33 -18.30
N VAL A 44 6.09 31.77 -18.06
CA VAL A 44 5.30 31.09 -19.10
C VAL A 44 4.95 32.05 -20.25
N VAL A 45 4.59 33.29 -19.94
CA VAL A 45 4.24 34.31 -20.94
C VAL A 45 5.49 34.87 -21.65
N THR A 46 6.57 35.12 -20.91
CA THR A 46 7.79 35.74 -21.46
C THR A 46 8.68 34.74 -22.20
N ALA A 47 8.52 33.44 -21.98
CA ALA A 47 9.30 32.37 -22.63
C ALA A 47 8.35 31.32 -23.27
N PRO A 48 7.61 31.67 -24.33
CA PRO A 48 6.58 30.80 -24.91
C PRO A 48 7.14 29.51 -25.50
N GLU A 49 8.35 29.52 -26.04
CA GLU A 49 9.02 28.32 -26.58
C GLU A 49 9.32 27.29 -25.48
N GLU A 50 9.84 27.75 -24.33
CA GLU A 50 10.07 26.89 -23.17
C GLU A 50 8.76 26.28 -22.68
N ALA A 51 7.72 27.10 -22.57
CA ALA A 51 6.39 26.67 -22.13
C ALA A 51 5.80 25.63 -23.08
N ALA A 52 5.89 25.84 -24.40
CA ALA A 52 5.43 24.89 -25.40
C ALA A 52 6.19 23.56 -25.34
N ALA A 53 7.53 23.61 -25.23
CA ALA A 53 8.37 22.42 -25.11
C ALA A 53 8.02 21.60 -23.85
N LYS A 54 7.87 22.27 -22.70
CA LYS A 54 7.44 21.63 -21.46
C LYS A 54 6.03 21.04 -21.56
N GLY A 55 5.10 21.76 -22.18
CA GLY A 55 3.73 21.28 -22.41
C GLY A 55 3.70 20.02 -23.27
N ALA A 56 4.49 19.98 -24.35
CA ALA A 56 4.62 18.78 -25.19
C ALA A 56 5.20 17.59 -24.41
N ALA A 57 6.23 17.81 -23.59
CA ALA A 57 6.79 16.79 -22.70
C ALA A 57 5.79 16.32 -21.64
N ALA A 58 4.98 17.23 -21.09
CA ALA A 58 3.93 16.92 -20.12
C ALA A 58 2.86 16.03 -20.74
N ARG A 59 2.37 16.39 -21.94
CA ARG A 59 1.39 15.60 -22.68
C ARG A 59 1.90 14.19 -22.96
N ARG A 60 3.14 14.06 -23.45
CA ARG A 60 3.77 12.75 -23.68
C ARG A 60 3.78 11.91 -22.41
N THR A 61 4.21 12.50 -21.30
CA THR A 61 4.22 11.83 -19.99
C THR A 61 2.82 11.35 -19.58
N MET A 62 1.79 12.18 -19.77
CA MET A 62 0.41 11.83 -19.43
C MET A 62 -0.10 10.64 -20.26
N VAL A 63 0.16 10.63 -21.57
CA VAL A 63 -0.27 9.53 -22.44
C VAL A 63 0.46 8.22 -22.08
N GLU A 64 1.78 8.29 -21.89
CA GLU A 64 2.61 7.11 -21.63
C GLU A 64 2.33 6.48 -20.26
N ARG A 65 2.13 7.29 -19.22
CA ARG A 65 2.08 6.81 -17.84
C ARG A 65 0.70 6.84 -17.20
N PHE A 66 -0.19 7.69 -17.70
CA PHE A 66 -1.48 7.98 -17.06
C PHE A 66 -2.67 7.82 -18.02
N SER A 67 -2.47 7.22 -19.20
CA SER A 67 -3.59 6.77 -20.03
C SER A 67 -4.38 5.68 -19.31
N PRO A 68 -5.68 5.51 -19.61
CA PRO A 68 -6.50 4.46 -19.00
C PRO A 68 -5.86 3.07 -19.09
N ARG A 69 -5.21 2.77 -20.23
CA ARG A 69 -4.48 1.50 -20.42
C ARG A 69 -3.27 1.37 -19.50
N ALA A 70 -2.43 2.42 -19.40
CA ALA A 70 -1.26 2.40 -18.53
C ALA A 70 -1.67 2.23 -17.05
N VAL A 71 -2.70 2.97 -16.60
CA VAL A 71 -3.21 2.86 -15.24
C VAL A 71 -3.85 1.49 -14.98
N ALA A 72 -4.63 0.96 -15.91
CA ALA A 72 -5.23 -0.37 -15.77
C ALA A 72 -4.17 -1.47 -15.57
N GLN A 73 -3.03 -1.38 -16.27
CA GLN A 73 -1.93 -2.33 -16.08
C GLN A 73 -1.35 -2.28 -14.67
N VAL A 74 -1.18 -1.07 -14.11
CA VAL A 74 -0.73 -0.90 -12.72
C VAL A 74 -1.75 -1.50 -11.75
N VAL A 75 -3.02 -1.18 -11.91
CA VAL A 75 -4.10 -1.68 -11.04
C VAL A 75 -4.20 -3.22 -11.09
N VAL A 76 -4.19 -3.81 -12.28
CA VAL A 76 -4.22 -5.28 -12.44
C VAL A 76 -2.97 -5.92 -11.83
N GLY A 77 -1.81 -5.28 -11.95
CA GLY A 77 -0.57 -5.71 -11.30
C GLY A 77 -0.72 -5.79 -9.78
N GLU A 78 -1.27 -4.73 -9.17
CA GLU A 78 -1.51 -4.67 -7.73
C GLU A 78 -2.58 -5.66 -7.25
N LEU A 79 -3.67 -5.82 -8.00
CA LEU A 79 -4.70 -6.81 -7.67
C LEU A 79 -4.12 -8.24 -7.68
N ARG A 80 -3.27 -8.56 -8.66
CA ARG A 80 -2.58 -9.86 -8.71
C ARG A 80 -1.59 -10.03 -7.55
N ARG A 81 -0.91 -8.96 -7.13
CA ARG A 81 -0.01 -9.01 -5.97
C ARG A 81 -0.79 -9.32 -4.69
N ILE A 82 -1.87 -8.58 -4.44
CA ILE A 82 -2.74 -8.77 -3.28
C ILE A 82 -3.35 -10.17 -3.29
N ALA A 83 -3.86 -10.65 -4.44
CA ALA A 83 -4.42 -11.99 -4.55
C ALA A 83 -3.41 -13.08 -4.13
N ARG A 84 -2.15 -12.99 -4.57
CA ARG A 84 -1.11 -13.94 -4.16
C ARG A 84 -0.82 -13.88 -2.66
N GLU A 85 -0.82 -12.70 -2.07
CA GLU A 85 -0.59 -12.52 -0.63
C GLU A 85 -1.72 -13.14 0.20
N VAL A 86 -2.97 -12.94 -0.23
CA VAL A 86 -4.14 -13.54 0.41
C VAL A 86 -4.10 -15.06 0.31
N GLU A 87 -3.88 -15.62 -0.89
CA GLU A 87 -3.78 -17.08 -1.05
C GLU A 87 -2.63 -17.70 -0.24
N ALA A 88 -1.50 -17.00 -0.11
CA ALA A 88 -0.40 -17.45 0.73
C ALA A 88 -0.77 -17.45 2.21
N ALA A 89 -1.49 -16.42 2.67
CA ALA A 89 -1.99 -16.35 4.04
C ALA A 89 -2.98 -17.50 4.32
N ASP A 90 -3.89 -17.80 3.39
CA ASP A 90 -4.86 -18.89 3.52
C ASP A 90 -4.17 -20.26 3.59
N ARG A 91 -3.19 -20.52 2.71
CA ARG A 91 -2.39 -21.76 2.75
C ARG A 91 -1.64 -21.90 4.08
N ASN A 92 -1.05 -20.81 4.57
CA ASN A 92 -0.34 -20.83 5.84
C ASN A 92 -1.29 -21.05 7.03
N ALA A 93 -2.52 -20.54 6.98
CA ALA A 93 -3.54 -20.80 7.99
C ALA A 93 -3.95 -22.28 7.99
N ALA A 94 -4.22 -22.85 6.81
CA ALA A 94 -4.57 -24.26 6.68
C ALA A 94 -3.46 -25.21 7.17
N ALA A 95 -2.19 -24.91 6.83
CA ALA A 95 -1.05 -25.70 7.30
C ALA A 95 -0.89 -25.69 8.84
N ARG A 96 -1.12 -24.53 9.47
CA ARG A 96 -1.11 -24.43 10.94
C ARG A 96 -2.23 -25.26 11.57
N GLU A 97 -3.42 -25.25 10.98
CA GLU A 97 -4.55 -26.02 11.47
C GLU A 97 -4.30 -27.54 11.36
N THR A 98 -3.72 -27.99 10.24
CA THR A 98 -3.30 -29.40 10.10
C THR A 98 -2.24 -29.80 11.12
N ASP A 99 -1.22 -28.96 11.36
CA ASP A 99 -0.18 -29.23 12.37
C ASP A 99 -0.77 -29.35 13.79
N ILE A 100 -1.74 -28.49 14.13
CA ILE A 100 -2.45 -28.54 15.41
C ILE A 100 -3.23 -29.85 15.55
N LEU A 101 -3.95 -30.27 14.50
CA LEU A 101 -4.76 -31.50 14.52
C LEU A 101 -3.88 -32.75 14.60
N GLU A 102 -2.76 -32.81 13.88
CA GLU A 102 -1.79 -33.89 14.00
C GLU A 102 -1.12 -33.93 15.38
N GLY A 103 -0.82 -32.77 15.96
CA GLY A 103 -0.35 -32.65 17.34
C GLY A 103 -1.34 -33.24 18.34
N LYS A 104 -2.62 -32.86 18.24
CA LYS A 104 -3.70 -33.42 19.08
C LYS A 104 -3.85 -34.93 18.89
N ARG A 105 -3.76 -35.43 17.66
CA ARG A 105 -3.86 -36.88 17.38
C ARG A 105 -2.74 -37.67 18.03
N ARG A 106 -1.50 -37.19 17.96
CA ARG A 106 -0.34 -37.82 18.63
C ARG A 106 -0.51 -37.88 20.15
N VAL A 107 -1.04 -36.82 20.76
CA VAL A 107 -1.30 -36.81 22.21
C VAL A 107 -2.36 -37.86 22.58
N LEU A 108 -3.47 -37.92 21.83
CA LEU A 108 -4.51 -38.92 22.03
C LEU A 108 -4.02 -40.36 21.82
N GLU A 109 -3.18 -40.60 20.81
CA GLU A 109 -2.56 -41.91 20.55
C GLU A 109 -1.60 -42.32 21.69
N TYR A 110 -0.84 -41.38 22.25
CA TYR A 110 0.02 -41.62 23.42
C TYR A 110 -0.82 -41.96 24.67
N GLU A 111 -1.86 -41.18 24.96
CA GLU A 111 -2.76 -41.39 26.11
C GLU A 111 -3.53 -42.71 26.00
N ALA A 112 -3.95 -43.12 24.79
CA ALA A 112 -4.60 -44.41 24.56
C ALA A 112 -3.63 -45.60 24.69
N GLY A 113 -2.34 -45.41 24.37
CA GLY A 113 -1.30 -46.43 24.55
C GLY A 113 -0.85 -46.64 26.00
N GLU A 114 -1.14 -45.70 26.90
CA GLU A 114 -0.83 -45.81 28.34
C GLU A 114 -1.91 -46.56 29.14
N GLY A 115 -3.03 -46.92 28.50
CA GLY A 115 -4.15 -47.66 29.10
C GLY A 115 -4.02 -49.20 29.17
N ASP A 116 -2.95 -49.79 28.63
CA ASP A 116 -2.73 -51.26 28.60
C ASP A 116 -1.49 -51.70 29.40
N ARG A 117 -1.23 -51.05 30.55
CA ARG A 117 -0.46 -51.70 31.63
C ARG A 117 -1.44 -52.16 32.69
N GLY A 118 -2.01 -53.33 32.43
CA GLY A 118 -2.88 -54.06 33.34
C GLY A 118 -2.29 -54.12 34.74
N ASP A 119 -3.12 -53.71 35.69
CA ASP A 119 -2.97 -53.95 37.12
C ASP A 119 -2.95 -55.47 37.33
N GLY A 120 -1.76 -56.05 37.43
CA GLY A 120 -1.57 -57.44 37.83
C GLY A 120 -1.88 -57.59 39.32
N PRO A 121 -2.53 -58.67 39.75
CA PRO A 121 -3.01 -58.79 41.11
C PRO A 121 -1.82 -58.74 42.09
N ARG A 122 -1.92 -57.84 43.07
CA ARG A 122 -1.03 -57.84 44.23
C ARG A 122 -1.46 -58.98 45.13
N ASP A 123 -0.70 -60.07 45.11
CA ASP A 123 -0.77 -61.10 46.13
C ASP A 123 -0.36 -60.48 47.48
N GLU A 124 -1.34 -60.34 48.37
CA GLU A 124 -1.14 -60.00 49.78
C GLU A 124 -0.88 -61.31 50.57
N LEU A 125 0.27 -61.34 51.25
CA LEU A 125 0.61 -62.31 52.30
C LEU A 125 0.09 -61.83 53.66
#